data_AF-A0A2D7A4J2-F1
#
_entry.id   AF-A0A2D7A4J2-F1
#
_cell.length_a   1.000
_cell.length_b   1.000
_cell.length_c   1.000
_cell.angle_alpha   90.00
_cell.angle_beta   90.00
_cell.angle_gamma   90.00
#
_symmetry.space_group_name_H-M   'P 1'
#
loop_
_entity.id
_entity.type
_entity.pdbx_description
1 polymer ?
#
loop_
_entity_poly.entity_id
_entity_poly.type
_entity_poly.pdbx_seq_one_letter_code
_entity_poly.pdbx_strand_id
1 'polypeptide(L)' 'MSNSFFYFSFAIGVALGAWGAYLAEQKNRSRQLGFLLGFFFGIIGILILILLIKKNPNS' A
#
# COMPACT_ATOMS: atom_id res chain seq x y z
N MET A 1 22.11 2.26 -9.05
CA MET A 1 21.22 1.20 -8.52
C MET A 1 20.11 1.79 -7.62
N SER A 2 19.38 2.84 -8.04
CA SER A 2 18.32 3.48 -7.22
C SER A 2 16.93 3.39 -7.87
N ASN A 3 16.86 3.60 -9.19
CA ASN A 3 15.59 3.68 -9.93
C ASN A 3 14.75 2.38 -9.86
N SER A 4 15.39 1.21 -9.88
CA SER A 4 14.69 -0.08 -9.82
C SER A 4 13.90 -0.26 -8.52
N PHE A 5 14.44 0.24 -7.40
CA PHE A 5 13.78 0.15 -6.10
C PHE A 5 12.57 1.09 -6.02
N PHE A 6 12.67 2.26 -6.64
CA PHE A 6 11.56 3.20 -6.76
C PHE A 6 10.40 2.61 -7.58
N TYR A 7 10.69 2.05 -8.77
CA TYR A 7 9.65 1.42 -9.59
C TYR A 7 9.02 0.20 -8.93
N PHE A 8 9.81 -0.60 -8.20
CA PHE A 8 9.29 -1.74 -7.45
C PHE A 8 8.36 -1.33 -6.32
N SER A 9 8.76 -0.34 -5.51
CA SER A 9 7.92 0.21 -4.44
C SER A 9 6.62 0.82 -5.00
N PHE A 10 6.72 1.51 -6.13
CA PHE A 10 5.57 2.08 -6.82
C PHE A 10 4.61 0.99 -7.33
N ALA A 11 5.15 -0.09 -7.93
CA ALA A 11 4.35 -1.22 -8.39
C ALA A 11 3.61 -1.91 -7.22
N ILE A 12 4.24 -2.05 -6.06
CA ILE A 12 3.60 -2.58 -4.85
C ILE A 12 2.48 -1.65 -4.38
N GLY A 13 2.70 -0.34 -4.36
CA GLY A 13 1.66 0.63 -4.02
C GLY A 13 0.44 0.52 -4.93
N VAL A 14 0.66 0.46 -6.25
CA VAL A 14 -0.41 0.29 -7.24
C VAL A 14 -1.13 -1.05 -7.08
N ALA A 15 -0.41 -2.13 -6.77
CA ALA A 15 -1.01 -3.45 -6.52
C ALA A 15 -1.91 -3.44 -5.27
N LEU A 16 -1.49 -2.81 -4.16
CA LEU A 16 -2.35 -2.62 -2.98
C LEU A 16 -3.55 -1.73 -3.26
N GLY A 17 -3.38 -0.68 -4.08
CA GLY A 17 -4.48 0.14 -4.57
C GLY A 17 -5.49 -0.68 -5.36
N ALA A 18 -5.03 -1.49 -6.32
CA ALA A 18 -5.91 -2.35 -7.11
C ALA A 18 -6.64 -3.39 -6.24
N TRP A 19 -5.97 -3.92 -5.21
CA TRP A 19 -6.58 -4.80 -4.22
C TRP A 19 -7.67 -4.09 -3.41
N GLY A 20 -7.42 -2.87 -2.93
CA GLY A 20 -8.44 -2.06 -2.25
C GLY A 20 -9.62 -1.69 -3.14
N ALA A 21 -9.37 -1.44 -4.43
CA ALA A 21 -10.41 -1.21 -5.43
C ALA A 21 -11.32 -2.43 -5.58
N TYR A 22 -10.72 -3.63 -5.65
CA TYR A 22 -11.42 -4.89 -5.73
C TYR A 22 -12.31 -5.15 -4.50
N LEU A 23 -11.80 -4.88 -3.29
CA LEU A 23 -12.60 -4.98 -2.06
C LEU A 23 -13.76 -3.99 -2.00
N ALA A 24 -13.59 -2.78 -2.55
CA ALA A 24 -14.67 -1.80 -2.62
C ALA A 24 -15.74 -2.19 -3.64
N GLU A 25 -15.33 -2.75 -4.78
CA GLU A 25 -16.21 -3.25 -5.83
C GLU A 25 -17.06 -4.43 -5.32
N GLN A 26 -16.46 -5.34 -4.54
CA GLN A 26 -17.16 -6.40 -3.80
C GLN A 26 -18.22 -5.87 -2.82
N LYS A 27 -18.03 -4.67 -2.26
CA LYS A 27 -18.96 -4.03 -1.32
C LYS A 27 -19.96 -3.08 -1.99
N ASN A 28 -20.10 -3.13 -3.32
CA ASN A 28 -20.96 -2.20 -4.09
C ASN A 28 -20.64 -0.71 -3.85
N ARG A 29 -19.38 -0.41 -3.49
CA ARG A 29 -18.88 0.96 -3.30
C ARG A 29 -18.08 1.39 -4.52
N SER A 30 -17.89 2.70 -4.68
CA SER A 30 -17.14 3.21 -5.83
C SER A 30 -15.72 2.62 -5.84
N ARG A 31 -15.37 1.98 -6.95
CA ARG A 31 -14.06 1.36 -7.20
C ARG A 31 -12.92 2.38 -7.08
N GLN A 32 -13.15 3.61 -7.52
CA GLN A 32 -12.17 4.71 -7.44
C GLN A 32 -11.82 5.05 -5.99
N LEU A 33 -12.82 5.15 -5.11
CA LEU A 33 -12.59 5.36 -3.68
C LEU A 33 -11.88 4.17 -3.04
N GLY A 34 -12.21 2.94 -3.44
CA GLY A 34 -11.51 1.74 -2.99
C GLY A 34 -10.04 1.71 -3.39
N PHE A 35 -9.75 2.11 -4.63
CA PHE A 35 -8.37 2.24 -5.12
C PHE A 35 -7.60 3.27 -4.32
N LEU A 36 -8.18 4.46 -4.15
CA LEU A 36 -7.55 5.55 -3.42
C LEU A 36 -7.30 5.15 -1.97
N LEU A 37 -8.29 4.53 -1.32
CA LEU A 37 -8.16 4.06 0.05
C LEU A 37 -7.08 2.96 0.16
N GLY A 38 -7.08 1.97 -0.72
CA GLY A 38 -6.08 0.89 -0.73
C GLY A 38 -4.66 1.39 -1.04
N PHE A 39 -4.52 2.36 -1.95
CA PHE A 39 -3.23 2.93 -2.33
C PHE A 39 -2.64 3.76 -1.17
N PHE A 40 -3.44 4.67 -0.59
CA PHE A 40 -2.98 5.51 0.52
C PHE A 40 -2.81 4.72 1.82
N PHE A 41 -3.78 3.87 2.22
CA PHE A 41 -3.62 3.01 3.39
C PHE A 41 -2.52 1.96 3.20
N GLY A 42 -2.27 1.47 1.99
CA GLY A 42 -1.18 0.56 1.70
C GLY A 42 0.19 1.21 1.96
N ILE A 43 0.38 2.44 1.48
CA ILE A 43 1.59 3.23 1.73
C ILE A 43 1.74 3.56 3.23
N ILE A 44 0.65 3.97 3.89
CA ILE A 44 0.65 4.25 5.33
C ILE A 44 0.95 2.98 6.14
N GLY A 45 0.39 1.83 5.76
CA GLY A 45 0.63 0.54 6.39
C GLY A 45 2.09 0.11 6.29
N ILE A 46 2.71 0.30 5.12
CA ILE A 46 4.14 0.06 4.92
C ILE A 46 4.99 1.03 5.75
N LEU A 47 4.63 2.32 5.80
CA LEU A 47 5.31 3.32 6.62
C LEU A 47 5.26 2.99 8.11
N ILE A 48 4.09 2.57 8.63
CA ILE A 48 3.92 2.13 10.02
C ILE A 48 4.75 0.87 10.29
N LEU A 49 4.74 -0.10 9.36
CA LEU A 49 5.52 -1.33 9.50
C LEU A 49 7.02 -1.03 9.54
N ILE A 50 7.52 -0.13 8.68
CA ILE A 50 8.90 0.32 8.68
C ILE A 50 9.24 1.03 10.00
N LEU A 51 8.37 1.93 10.48
CA LEU A 51 8.55 2.61 11.77
C LEU A 51 8.57 1.62 12.95
N LEU A 52 7.74 0.58 12.91
CA LEU A 52 7.65 -0.45 13.94
C LEU A 52 8.87 -1.37 13.93
N ILE A 53 9.33 -1.81 12.76
CA ILE A 53 10.55 -2.61 12.58
C ILE A 53 11.76 -1.80 13.04
N LYS A 54 11.85 -0.52 12.66
CA LYS A 54 12.96 0.35 13.07
C LYS A 54 12.98 0.61 14.59
N LYS A 55 11.82 0.54 15.24
CA LYS A 55 11.68 0.67 16.70
C LYS A 55 12.13 -0.60 17.44
N ASN A 56 12.15 -1.77 16.78
CA ASN A 56 12.54 -3.03 17.42
C ASN A 56 13.78 -3.68 16.78
N PRO A 57 14.99 -3.11 17.00
CA PRO A 57 16.23 -3.75 16.59
C PRO A 57 16.74 -4.84 17.56
N ASN A 58 16.03 -5.18 18.65
CA ASN A 58 16.46 -6.21 19.61
C ASN A 58 15.29 -6.78 20.40
N SER A 59 14.96 -8.04 20.14
CA SER A 59 14.61 -9.00 21.19
C SER A 59 15.40 -10.28 20.98
#